data_AF-A0A9E1B054-F1
#
_entry.id   AF-A0A9E1B054-F1
#
_cell.length_a   1.000
_cell.length_b   1.000
_cell.length_c   1.000
_cell.angle_alpha   90.00
_cell.angle_beta   90.00
_cell.angle_gamma   90.00
#
_symmetry.space_group_name_H-M   'P 1'
#
loop_
_entity.id
_entity.type
_entity.pdbx_description
1 polymer ?
#
loop_
_entity_poly.entity_id
_entity_poly.type
_entity_poly.pdbx_seq_one_letter_code
_entity_poly.pdbx_strand_id
1 'polypeptide(L)'
;MKKVMAIWMVMALLCLPVLALAEQGEAVVTVDWTALVVAVIGTAAAFLGACLRQVWVQQVRPWLEQRNLGDAAKIVVEAVEALLGRYCGEDKWRMALEKMQARGFNVDEDQVVDALHAAWYQLNQAMILSGEKEKPAA
;
A
#
# COMPACT_ATOMS: atom_id res chain seq x y z
N MET A 1 -0.96 22.75 14.39
CA MET A 1 -1.64 23.18 15.65
C MET A 1 -2.35 22.01 16.35
N LYS A 2 -3.29 21.30 15.70
CA LYS A 2 -3.99 20.14 16.30
C LYS A 2 -3.05 19.02 16.82
N LYS A 3 -2.01 18.68 16.06
CA LYS A 3 -1.02 17.65 16.45
C LYS A 3 -0.16 18.05 17.66
N VAL A 4 0.18 19.34 17.75
CA VAL A 4 0.96 19.90 18.88
C VAL A 4 0.10 19.92 20.14
N MET A 5 -1.17 20.37 20.04
CA MET A 5 -2.15 20.28 21.13
C MET A 5 -2.33 18.85 21.65
N ALA A 6 -2.40 17.86 20.76
CA ALA A 6 -2.52 16.46 21.15
C ALA A 6 -1.29 15.96 21.92
N ILE A 7 -0.08 16.35 21.49
CA ILE A 7 1.17 16.00 22.19
C ILE A 7 1.21 16.63 23.58
N TRP A 8 0.83 17.91 23.73
CA TRP A 8 0.75 18.58 25.03
C TRP A 8 -0.30 17.95 25.95
N MET A 9 -1.45 17.54 25.41
CA MET A 9 -2.46 16.81 26.18
C MET A 9 -1.98 15.44 26.65
N VAL A 10 -1.28 14.69 25.80
CA VAL A 10 -0.74 13.37 26.16
C VAL A 10 0.34 13.51 27.22
N MET A 11 1.21 14.53 27.11
CA MET A 11 2.21 14.84 28.15
C MET A 11 1.56 15.24 29.48
N ALA A 12 0.52 16.07 29.45
CA ALA A 12 -0.23 16.43 30.66
C ALA A 12 -0.92 15.21 31.29
N LEU A 13 -1.51 14.33 30.48
CA LEU A 13 -2.16 13.10 30.93
C LEU A 13 -1.16 12.10 31.55
N LEU A 14 0.06 12.03 31.00
CA LEU A 14 1.16 11.22 31.53
C LEU A 14 1.74 11.76 32.85
N CYS A 15 1.54 13.03 33.17
CA CYS A 15 1.98 13.63 34.43
C CYS A 15 0.95 13.50 35.58
N LEU A 16 -0.32 13.19 35.27
CA LEU A 16 -1.36 12.98 36.28
C LEU A 16 -1.06 11.85 37.29
N PRO A 17 -0.49 10.69 36.89
CA PRO A 17 -0.12 9.62 37.84
C PRO A 17 0.97 10.06 38.83
N VAL A 18 1.90 10.91 38.38
CA VAL A 18 3.00 11.44 39.21
C VAL A 18 2.46 12.42 40.26
N LEU A 19 1.47 13.23 39.88
CA LEU A 19 0.77 14.13 40.80
C LEU A 19 -0.11 13.35 41.79
N ALA A 20 -0.79 12.30 41.34
CA ALA A 20 -1.60 11.44 42.21
C ALA A 20 -0.75 10.66 43.24
N LEU A 21 0.48 10.26 42.88
CA LEU A 21 1.45 9.67 43.80
C LEU A 21 1.98 10.70 44.83
N ALA A 22 2.07 11.98 44.45
CA ALA A 22 2.59 13.03 45.34
C ALA A 22 1.59 13.44 46.44
N GLU A 23 0.28 13.29 46.21
CA GLU A 23 -0.76 13.58 47.21
C GLU A 23 -0.92 12.46 48.27
N GLN A 24 -0.30 11.30 48.07
CA GLN A 24 -0.28 10.21 49.05
C GLN A 24 0.88 10.39 50.04
N GLY A 25 0.84 11.48 50.81
CA GLY A 25 1.65 11.61 52.01
C GLY A 25 1.33 10.47 52.98
N GLU A 26 2.35 9.69 53.33
CA GLU A 26 2.33 8.65 54.38
C GLU A 26 1.61 7.31 54.10
N ALA A 27 1.44 6.90 52.84
CA ALA A 27 1.31 5.48 52.56
C ALA A 27 2.67 4.97 52.06
N VAL A 28 3.23 3.96 52.72
CA VAL A 28 4.31 3.13 52.13
C VAL A 28 3.69 2.42 50.93
N VAL A 29 3.56 3.15 49.82
CA VAL A 29 3.13 2.61 48.54
C VAL A 29 4.32 1.83 48.05
N THR A 30 4.26 0.51 48.21
CA THR A 30 5.13 -0.41 47.50
C THR A 30 4.89 -0.17 46.02
N VAL A 31 5.68 0.72 45.42
CA VAL A 31 5.62 1.03 44.00
C VAL A 31 5.87 -0.29 43.27
N ASP A 32 4.84 -0.82 42.62
CA ASP A 32 4.98 -2.03 41.82
C ASP A 32 5.71 -1.68 40.53
N TRP A 33 7.04 -1.78 40.61
CA TRP A 33 7.96 -1.58 39.48
C TRP A 33 7.63 -2.48 38.30
N THR A 34 7.02 -3.64 38.53
CA THR A 34 6.62 -4.56 37.48
C THR A 34 5.49 -3.96 36.65
N ALA A 35 4.46 -3.41 37.30
CA ALA A 35 3.35 -2.76 36.63
C ALA A 35 3.82 -1.53 35.83
N LEU A 36 4.76 -0.75 36.39
CA LEU A 36 5.34 0.40 35.70
C LEU A 36 6.10 -0.02 34.43
N VAL A 37 6.98 -1.02 34.53
CA VAL A 37 7.77 -1.50 33.38
C VAL A 37 6.87 -2.11 32.30
N VAL A 38 5.86 -2.90 32.69
CA VAL A 38 4.89 -3.47 31.75
C VAL A 38 4.09 -2.37 31.04
N ALA A 39 3.69 -1.31 31.75
CA ALA A 39 2.99 -0.18 31.14
C ALA A 39 3.86 0.56 30.13
N VAL A 40 5.16 0.77 30.44
CA VAL A 40 6.11 1.42 29.52
C VAL A 40 6.33 0.59 28.27
N ILE A 41 6.55 -0.73 28.43
CA ILE A 41 6.74 -1.65 27.29
C ILE A 41 5.46 -1.74 26.45
N GLY A 42 4.30 -1.88 27.09
CA GLY A 42 3.00 -1.93 26.41
C GLY A 42 2.73 -0.66 25.60
N THR A 43 3.04 0.50 26.16
CA THR A 43 2.91 1.79 25.47
C THR A 43 3.88 1.91 24.30
N ALA A 44 5.14 1.51 24.49
CA ALA A 44 6.14 1.50 23.41
C ALA A 44 5.76 0.55 22.27
N ALA A 45 5.29 -0.66 22.59
CA ALA A 45 4.82 -1.63 21.60
C ALA A 45 3.58 -1.12 20.84
N ALA A 46 2.62 -0.52 21.55
CA ALA A 46 1.43 0.07 20.93
C ALA A 46 1.80 1.23 19.98
N PHE A 47 2.75 2.08 20.38
CA PHE A 47 3.24 3.18 19.55
C PHE A 47 3.95 2.68 18.29
N LEU A 48 4.84 1.68 18.43
CA LEU A 48 5.52 1.05 17.29
C LEU A 48 4.51 0.37 16.34
N GLY A 49 3.52 -0.34 16.89
CA GLY A 49 2.44 -0.96 16.12
C GLY A 49 1.61 0.06 15.35
N ALA A 50 1.30 1.22 15.95
CA ALA A 50 0.59 2.30 15.27
C ALA A 50 1.43 2.92 14.14
N CYS A 51 2.73 3.14 14.35
CA CYS A 51 3.65 3.63 13.32
C CYS A 51 3.74 2.66 12.14
N LEU A 52 3.91 1.35 12.40
CA LEU A 52 3.93 0.32 11.36
C LEU A 52 2.63 0.27 10.57
N ARG A 53 1.48 0.34 11.25
CA ARG A 53 0.16 0.41 10.60
C ARG A 53 0.02 1.64 9.71
N GLN A 54 0.52 2.79 10.17
CA GLN A 54 0.46 4.02 9.40
C GLN A 54 1.35 3.96 8.16
N VAL A 55 2.58 3.45 8.29
CA VAL A 55 3.49 3.23 7.14
C VAL A 55 2.87 2.23 6.16
N TRP A 56 2.25 1.17 6.65
CA TRP A 56 1.58 0.19 5.81
C TRP A 56 0.47 0.83 4.96
N VAL A 57 -0.39 1.64 5.57
CA VAL A 57 -1.50 2.29 4.85
C VAL A 57 -0.99 3.36 3.88
N GLN A 58 0.05 4.11 4.25
CA GLN A 58 0.54 5.23 3.43
C GLN A 58 1.48 4.80 2.30
N GLN A 59 2.26 3.74 2.48
CA GLN A 59 3.28 3.33 1.51
C GLN A 59 2.95 1.99 0.88
N VAL A 60 2.62 0.98 1.68
CA VAL A 60 2.48 -0.40 1.19
C VAL A 60 1.17 -0.59 0.45
N ARG A 61 0.06 -0.05 0.96
CA ARG A 61 -1.26 -0.16 0.32
C ARG A 61 -1.31 0.45 -1.08
N PRO A 62 -0.93 1.73 -1.31
CA PRO A 62 -0.96 2.30 -2.66
C PRO A 62 0.05 1.61 -3.59
N TRP A 63 1.21 1.20 -3.07
CA TRP A 63 2.18 0.41 -3.83
C TRP A 63 1.61 -0.95 -4.27
N LEU A 64 0.87 -1.63 -3.40
CA LEU A 64 0.19 -2.90 -3.73
C LEU A 64 -0.93 -2.69 -4.74
N GLU A 65 -1.72 -1.63 -4.62
CA GLU A 65 -2.79 -1.31 -5.56
C GLU A 65 -2.21 -1.05 -6.96
N GLN A 66 -1.15 -0.24 -7.07
CA GLN A 66 -0.44 0.01 -8.35
C GLN A 66 0.23 -1.26 -8.91
N ARG A 67 0.85 -2.08 -8.05
CA ARG A 67 1.49 -3.32 -8.49
C ARG A 67 0.46 -4.35 -8.95
N ASN A 68 -0.65 -4.48 -8.23
CA ASN A 68 -1.74 -5.37 -8.60
C ASN A 68 -2.41 -4.93 -9.91
N LEU A 69 -2.56 -3.62 -10.13
CA LEU A 69 -3.01 -3.07 -11.41
C LEU A 69 -2.06 -3.46 -12.55
N GLY A 70 -0.75 -3.28 -12.37
CA GLY A 70 0.27 -3.64 -13.37
C GLY A 70 0.33 -5.15 -13.66
N ASP A 71 0.30 -5.98 -12.62
CA ASP A 71 0.31 -7.44 -12.75
C ASP A 71 -0.99 -7.95 -13.40
N ALA A 72 -2.14 -7.39 -13.02
CA ALA A 72 -3.41 -7.70 -13.65
C ALA A 72 -3.42 -7.30 -15.13
N ALA A 73 -2.95 -6.10 -15.45
CA ALA A 73 -2.82 -5.62 -16.83
C ALA A 73 -1.95 -6.58 -17.63
N LYS A 74 -0.75 -6.95 -17.14
CA LYS A 74 0.17 -7.89 -17.81
C LYS A 74 -0.48 -9.25 -18.10
N ILE A 75 -1.20 -9.84 -17.13
CA ILE A 75 -1.85 -11.13 -17.32
C ILE A 75 -2.99 -11.03 -18.35
N VAL A 76 -3.80 -9.96 -18.29
CA VAL A 76 -4.87 -9.77 -19.30
C VAL A 76 -4.25 -9.62 -20.67
N VAL A 77 -3.19 -8.83 -20.75
CA VAL A 77 -2.42 -8.56 -21.95
C VAL A 77 -1.92 -9.87 -22.59
N GLU A 78 -1.17 -10.66 -21.84
CA GLU A 78 -0.63 -11.94 -22.30
C GLU A 78 -1.74 -12.93 -22.72
N ALA A 79 -2.84 -12.99 -21.95
CA ALA A 79 -3.99 -13.83 -22.27
C ALA A 79 -4.70 -13.39 -23.56
N VAL A 80 -4.84 -12.09 -23.79
CA VAL A 80 -5.48 -11.54 -25.00
C VAL A 80 -4.60 -11.75 -26.23
N GLU A 81 -3.27 -11.61 -26.12
CA GLU A 81 -2.34 -11.95 -27.20
C GLU A 81 -2.40 -13.44 -27.55
N ALA A 82 -2.43 -14.31 -26.54
CA ALA A 82 -2.54 -15.76 -26.74
C ALA A 82 -3.87 -16.17 -27.38
N LEU A 83 -4.96 -15.47 -27.09
CA LEU A 83 -6.29 -15.77 -27.63
C LEU A 83 -6.49 -15.28 -29.07
N LEU A 84 -5.99 -14.08 -29.41
CA LEU A 84 -6.26 -13.44 -30.72
C LEU A 84 -5.11 -13.55 -31.73
N GLY A 85 -3.89 -13.89 -31.31
CA GLY A 85 -2.74 -14.03 -32.21
C GLY A 85 -2.37 -12.72 -32.93
N ARG A 86 -1.50 -12.75 -33.93
CA ARG A 86 -1.04 -11.52 -34.61
C ARG A 86 -2.15 -10.89 -35.47
N TYR A 87 -2.17 -9.54 -35.53
CA TYR A 87 -2.97 -8.68 -36.45
C TYR A 87 -4.37 -8.17 -36.05
N CYS A 88 -4.88 -8.43 -34.84
CA CYS A 88 -6.18 -7.86 -34.37
C CYS A 88 -6.02 -6.78 -33.29
N GLY A 89 -5.35 -5.66 -33.60
CA GLY A 89 -4.98 -4.64 -32.60
C GLY A 89 -6.16 -4.04 -31.83
N GLU A 90 -7.23 -3.67 -32.53
CA GLU A 90 -8.39 -2.98 -31.96
C GLU A 90 -9.30 -3.95 -31.16
N ASP A 91 -9.50 -5.16 -31.66
CA ASP A 91 -10.26 -6.20 -30.97
C ASP A 91 -9.55 -6.70 -29.71
N LYS A 92 -8.22 -6.81 -29.74
CA LYS A 92 -7.41 -7.09 -28.55
C LYS A 92 -7.58 -6.02 -27.50
N TRP A 93 -7.55 -4.75 -27.90
CA TRP A 93 -7.70 -3.64 -26.98
C TRP A 93 -9.05 -3.67 -26.28
N ARG A 94 -10.14 -3.83 -27.04
CA ARG A 94 -11.49 -3.97 -26.48
C ARG A 94 -11.63 -5.16 -25.54
N MET A 95 -11.08 -6.33 -25.91
CA MET A 95 -11.14 -7.53 -25.07
C MET A 95 -10.29 -7.40 -23.79
N ALA A 96 -9.18 -6.66 -23.85
CA ALA A 96 -8.35 -6.40 -22.69
C ALA A 96 -9.05 -5.46 -21.68
N LEU A 97 -9.73 -4.42 -22.19
CA LEU A 97 -10.55 -3.53 -21.35
C LEU A 97 -11.70 -4.30 -20.69
N GLU A 98 -12.44 -5.13 -21.43
CA GLU A 98 -13.54 -5.94 -20.89
C GLU A 98 -13.05 -6.92 -19.81
N LYS A 99 -11.89 -7.57 -20.02
CA LYS A 99 -11.30 -8.48 -19.03
C LYS A 99 -10.79 -7.76 -17.78
N MET A 100 -10.30 -6.53 -17.91
CA MET A 100 -9.92 -5.69 -16.76
C MET A 100 -11.15 -5.21 -15.99
N GLN A 101 -12.22 -4.86 -16.69
CA GLN A 101 -13.52 -4.54 -16.09
C GLN A 101 -14.12 -5.73 -15.33
N ALA A 102 -14.04 -6.93 -15.91
CA ALA A 102 -14.50 -8.17 -15.26
C ALA A 102 -13.70 -8.52 -13.99
N ARG A 103 -12.46 -8.02 -13.85
CA ARG A 103 -11.65 -8.12 -12.63
C ARG A 103 -11.98 -7.06 -11.58
N GLY A 104 -12.92 -6.17 -11.86
CA GLY A 104 -13.38 -5.12 -10.94
C GLY A 104 -12.58 -3.82 -11.01
N PHE A 105 -11.73 -3.64 -12.03
CA PHE A 105 -11.02 -2.37 -12.25
C PHE A 105 -11.87 -1.40 -13.07
N ASN A 106 -11.78 -0.11 -12.75
CA ASN A 106 -12.49 0.92 -13.49
C ASN A 106 -11.74 1.28 -14.77
N VAL A 107 -12.30 0.90 -15.93
CA VAL A 107 -11.66 1.10 -17.24
C VAL A 107 -11.73 2.53 -17.76
N ASP A 108 -12.57 3.37 -17.16
CA ASP A 108 -12.62 4.82 -17.44
C ASP A 108 -11.50 5.60 -16.73
N GLU A 109 -10.72 4.94 -15.87
CA GLU A 109 -9.62 5.55 -15.15
C GLU A 109 -8.33 5.47 -15.96
N ASP A 110 -7.71 6.63 -16.22
CA ASP A 110 -6.49 6.76 -17.03
C ASP A 110 -5.35 5.83 -16.56
N GLN A 111 -5.28 5.56 -15.25
CA GLN A 111 -4.30 4.64 -14.67
C GLN A 111 -4.41 3.21 -15.20
N VAL A 112 -5.62 2.74 -15.49
CA VAL A 112 -5.86 1.39 -16.05
C VAL A 112 -5.42 1.37 -17.51
N VAL A 113 -5.78 2.40 -18.27
CA VAL A 113 -5.38 2.58 -19.68
C VAL A 113 -3.86 2.65 -19.83
N ASP A 114 -3.19 3.45 -18.98
CA ASP A 114 -1.73 3.57 -18.95
C ASP A 114 -1.06 2.25 -18.57
N ALA A 115 -1.61 1.51 -17.61
CA ALA A 115 -1.10 0.20 -17.20
C ALA A 115 -1.21 -0.84 -18.32
N LEU A 116 -2.32 -0.86 -19.07
CA LEU A 116 -2.47 -1.72 -20.26
C LEU A 116 -1.46 -1.34 -21.35
N HIS A 117 -1.29 -0.05 -21.63
CA HIS A 117 -0.30 0.42 -22.61
C HIS A 117 1.13 0.03 -22.23
N ALA A 118 1.50 0.19 -20.96
CA ALA A 118 2.81 -0.22 -20.44
C ALA A 118 3.02 -1.73 -20.58
N ALA A 119 1.99 -2.54 -20.28
CA ALA A 119 2.04 -3.99 -20.44
C ALA A 119 2.20 -4.41 -21.92
N TRP A 120 1.49 -3.78 -22.86
CA TRP A 120 1.70 -3.98 -24.31
C TRP A 120 3.11 -3.61 -24.75
N TYR A 121 3.64 -2.49 -24.27
CA TYR A 121 5.00 -2.07 -24.61
C TYR A 121 6.04 -3.09 -24.14
N GLN A 122 5.91 -3.58 -22.90
CA GLN A 122 6.78 -4.63 -22.37
C GLN A 122 6.66 -5.95 -23.15
N LEU A 123 5.45 -6.39 -23.47
CA LEU A 123 5.22 -7.60 -24.27
C LEU A 123 5.86 -7.45 -25.66
N ASN A 124 5.70 -6.29 -26.30
CA ASN A 124 6.26 -6.03 -27.61
C ASN A 124 7.80 -5.98 -27.57
N GLN A 125 8.40 -5.38 -26.55
CA GLN A 125 9.85 -5.45 -26.34
C GLN A 125 10.35 -6.88 -26.14
N ALA A 126 9.63 -7.69 -25.35
CA ALA A 126 9.98 -9.09 -25.13
C ALA A 126 9.92 -9.90 -26.45
N MET A 127 8.90 -9.66 -27.29
CA MET A 127 8.79 -10.27 -28.62
C MET A 127 9.89 -9.81 -29.60
N ILE A 128 10.36 -8.57 -29.47
CA ILE A 128 11.51 -8.08 -30.26
C ILE A 128 12.80 -8.76 -29.79
N LEU A 129 12.99 -8.90 -28.47
CA LEU A 129 14.17 -9.57 -27.89
C LEU A 129 14.20 -11.07 -28.17
N SER A 130 13.05 -11.74 -28.24
CA SER A 130 12.95 -13.16 -28.61
C SER A 130 13.12 -13.41 -30.12
N GLY A 131 13.24 -12.35 -30.93
CA GLY A 131 13.34 -12.43 -32.39
C GLY A 131 12.00 -12.75 -33.08
N GLU A 132 10.90 -12.76 -32.34
CA GLU A 132 9.56 -13.00 -32.87
C GLU A 132 9.00 -11.80 -33.65
N LYS A 133 9.46 -10.57 -33.37
CA LYS A 133 9.12 -9.34 -34.10
C LYS A 133 10.38 -8.57 -34.47
N GLU A 134 10.41 -8.00 -35.68
CA GLU A 134 11.48 -7.09 -36.06
C GLU A 134 11.32 -5.74 -35.34
N LYS A 135 12.44 -5.17 -34.91
CA LYS A 135 12.49 -3.82 -34.34
C LYS A 135 11.98 -2.83 -35.39
N PRO A 136 11.06 -1.91 -35.05
CA PRO A 136 10.67 -0.89 -36.01
C PRO A 136 11.92 -0.12 -36.44
N ALA A 137 12.12 0.03 -37.76
CA ALA A 137 13.18 0.85 -38.32
C ALA A 137 13.06 2.26 -37.74
N ALA A 138 14.17 2.75 -37.19
CA ALA A 138 14.27 4.05 -36.54
C ALA A 138 14.00 5.21 -37.53
#